data_AF-A0A845RPM9-F1
#
_entry.id   AF-A0A845RPM9-F1
#
_cell.length_a   1.000
_cell.length_b   1.000
_cell.length_c   1.000
_cell.angle_alpha   90.00
_cell.angle_beta   90.00
_cell.angle_gamma   90.00
#
_symmetry.space_group_name_H-M   'P 1'
#
loop_
_entity.id
_entity.type
_entity.pdbx_description
1 polymer ?
#
loop_
_entity_poly.entity_id
_entity_poly.type
_entity_poly.pdbx_seq_one_letter_code
_entity_poly.pdbx_strand_id
1 'polypeptide(L)' 'MKQPSLDVLMSQADSKYTLVVAAAKRARVLMNNMDANEFKDTKPVSRALVEIAYGKINSDFFEKVTTDATR' A
#
# COMPACT_ATOMS: atom_id res chain seq x y z
N MET A 1 -8.45 -3.29 -14.49
CA MET A 1 -7.08 -3.10 -13.95
C MET A 1 -6.57 -4.44 -13.45
N LYS A 2 -5.36 -4.87 -13.84
CA LYS A 2 -4.74 -6.08 -13.28
C LYS A 2 -4.03 -5.69 -11.98
N GLN A 3 -4.48 -6.22 -10.86
CA GLN A 3 -3.75 -6.08 -9.61
C GLN A 3 -2.51 -7.00 -9.63
N PRO A 4 -1.40 -6.61 -8.97
CA PRO A 4 -0.25 -7.49 -8.81
C PRO A 4 -0.66 -8.77 -8.09
N SER A 5 0.04 -9.88 -8.36
CA SER A 5 -0.22 -11.14 -7.67
C SER A 5 0.09 -11.02 -6.19
N LEU A 6 -0.59 -11.83 -5.38
CA LEU A 6 -0.37 -11.87 -3.94
C LEU A 6 1.09 -12.25 -3.62
N ASP A 7 1.70 -13.15 -4.39
CA ASP A 7 3.08 -13.59 -4.15
C ASP A 7 4.09 -12.44 -4.28
N VAL A 8 3.90 -11.55 -5.26
CA VAL A 8 4.76 -10.36 -5.44
C VAL A 8 4.58 -9.37 -4.29
N LEU A 9 3.34 -9.20 -3.82
CA LEU A 9 3.07 -8.32 -2.69
C LEU A 9 3.63 -8.87 -1.38
N MET A 10 3.55 -10.19 -1.21
CA MET A 10 4.08 -10.89 -0.04
C MET A 10 5.61 -10.91 -0.01
N SER A 11 6.29 -10.75 -1.14
CA SER A 11 7.74 -10.58 -1.15
C SER A 11 8.21 -9.25 -0.56
N GLN A 12 7.30 -8.30 -0.31
CA GLN A 12 7.58 -6.96 0.20
C GLN A 12 7.12 -6.76 1.66
N ALA A 13 6.34 -7.70 2.20
CA ALA A 13 5.71 -7.55 3.52
C ALA A 13 5.81 -8.86 4.32
N ASP A 14 6.11 -8.76 5.61
CA ASP A 14 6.33 -9.92 6.47
C ASP A 14 5.08 -10.78 6.70
N SER A 15 3.89 -10.17 6.58
CA SER A 15 2.62 -10.87 6.76
C SER A 15 1.50 -10.26 5.92
N LYS A 16 0.45 -11.06 5.69
CA LYS A 16 -0.79 -10.59 5.04
C LYS A 16 -1.42 -9.41 5.79
N TYR A 17 -1.36 -9.42 7.12
CA TYR A 17 -1.89 -8.33 7.95
C TYR A 17 -1.09 -7.04 7.73
N THR A 18 0.24 -7.13 7.77
CA THR A 18 1.13 -6.00 7.50
C THR A 18 0.89 -5.42 6.11
N LEU A 19 0.75 -6.29 5.09
CA LEU A 19 0.44 -5.88 3.72
C LEU A 19 -0.89 -5.11 3.62
N VAL A 20 -1.96 -5.62 4.24
CA VAL A 20 -3.29 -4.99 4.21
C VAL A 20 -3.26 -3.63 4.89
N VAL A 21 -2.65 -3.53 6.07
CA VAL A 21 -2.57 -2.26 6.81
C VAL A 21 -1.67 -1.25 6.07
N ALA A 22 -0.54 -1.69 5.51
CA ALA A 22 0.33 -0.84 4.72
C ALA A 22 -0.38 -0.29 3.47
N ALA A 23 -1.09 -1.15 2.72
CA ALA A 23 -1.86 -0.74 1.56
C ALA A 23 -2.96 0.27 1.94
N ALA A 24 -3.66 0.07 3.06
CA ALA A 24 -4.68 0.98 3.55
C ALA A 24 -4.11 2.33 3.99
N LYS A 25 -3.02 2.34 4.76
CA LYS A 25 -2.33 3.57 5.18
C LYS A 25 -1.82 4.34 3.96
N ARG A 26 -1.22 3.66 2.98
CA ARG A 26 -0.75 4.30 1.75
C ARG A 26 -1.90 4.86 0.93
N ALA A 27 -2.98 4.11 0.77
CA ALA A 27 -4.18 4.57 0.07
C ALA A 27 -4.73 5.87 0.69
N ARG A 28 -4.73 5.98 2.03
CA ARG A 28 -5.15 7.20 2.73
C ARG A 28 -4.23 8.39 2.46
N VAL A 29 -2.92 8.17 2.40
CA VAL A 29 -1.94 9.22 2.02
C VAL A 29 -2.18 9.67 0.58
N LEU A 30 -2.46 8.75 -0.34
CA LEU A 30 -2.79 9.09 -1.73
C LEU A 30 -4.08 9.92 -1.78
N MET A 31 -5.12 9.53 -1.06
CA MET A 31 -6.39 10.27 -1.01
C MET A 31 -6.26 11.71 -0.50
N ASN A 32 -5.32 11.96 0.41
CA ASN A 32 -5.10 13.30 0.95
C ASN A 32 -4.23 14.18 0.04
N ASN A 33 -3.40 13.58 -0.83
CA ASN A 33 -2.40 14.30 -1.62
C ASN A 33 -2.72 14.36 -3.13
N MET A 34 -3.77 13.68 -3.59
CA MET A 34 -4.15 13.63 -4.99
C MET A 34 -5.53 14.26 -5.19
N ASP A 35 -5.67 15.01 -6.29
CA ASP A 35 -6.96 15.56 -6.69
C ASP A 35 -7.94 14.45 -7.08
N ALA A 36 -9.24 14.70 -6.84
CA ALA A 36 -10.31 13.75 -7.13
C ALA A 36 -10.32 13.27 -8.61
N ASN A 37 -9.79 14.07 -9.53
CA ASN A 37 -9.67 13.71 -10.95
C ASN A 37 -8.61 12.62 -11.21
N GLU A 38 -7.56 12.50 -10.39
CA GLU A 38 -6.56 11.44 -10.56
C GLU A 38 -7.08 10.05 -10.13
N PHE A 39 -8.16 9.99 -9.36
CA PHE A 39 -8.78 8.73 -8.93
C PHE A 39 -9.78 8.15 -9.91
N LYS A 40 -10.18 8.89 -10.96
CA LYS A 40 -11.18 8.42 -11.95
C LYS A 40 -10.79 7.09 -12.58
N ASP A 41 -9.49 6.90 -12.84
CA ASP A 41 -9.00 5.72 -13.55
C ASP A 41 -8.39 4.66 -12.63
N THR A 42 -7.98 5.05 -11.40
CA THR A 42 -7.33 4.13 -10.47
C THR A 42 -7.77 4.38 -9.03
N LYS A 43 -8.40 3.37 -8.44
CA LYS A 43 -8.76 3.40 -7.01
C LYS A 43 -7.49 3.53 -6.14
N PRO A 44 -7.50 4.34 -5.07
CA PRO A 44 -6.31 4.59 -4.25
C PRO A 44 -5.64 3.32 -3.72
N VAL A 45 -6.43 2.33 -3.29
CA VAL A 45 -5.92 1.04 -2.81
C VAL A 45 -5.24 0.24 -3.93
N SER A 46 -5.77 0.30 -5.15
CA SER A 46 -5.14 -0.39 -6.28
C SER A 46 -3.80 0.26 -6.65
N ARG A 47 -3.72 1.60 -6.59
CA ARG A 47 -2.45 2.32 -6.75
C ARG A 47 -1.45 1.98 -5.65
N ALA A 48 -1.90 1.91 -4.40
CA ALA A 48 -1.07 1.52 -3.26
C ALA A 48 -0.48 0.11 -3.43
N LEU A 49 -1.28 -0.88 -3.82
CA LEU A 49 -0.80 -2.24 -4.07
C LEU A 49 0.23 -2.29 -5.22
N VAL A 50 0.00 -1.51 -6.28
CA VAL A 50 0.95 -1.38 -7.38
C VAL A 50 2.27 -0.75 -6.91
N GLU A 51 2.21 0.33 -6.12
CA GLU A 51 3.40 0.97 -5.56
C GLU A 51 4.19 0.04 -4.63
N ILE A 52 3.50 -0.78 -3.82
CA ILE A 52 4.12 -1.83 -2.99
C ILE A 52 4.82 -2.85 -3.88
N ALA A 53 4.14 -3.40 -4.88
CA ALA A 53 4.70 -4.43 -5.77
C ALA A 53 5.96 -3.95 -6.53
N TYR A 54 6.02 -2.65 -6.87
CA TYR A 54 7.19 -2.05 -7.52
C TYR A 54 8.29 -1.60 -6.53
N GLY A 55 8.16 -1.86 -5.23
CA GLY A 55 9.13 -1.44 -4.22
C GLY A 55 9.25 0.09 -4.10
N LYS A 56 8.21 0.85 -4.48
CA LYS A 56 8.19 2.32 -4.40
C LYS A 56 7.93 2.83 -2.97
N ILE A 57 7.65 1.92 -2.04
CA ILE A 57 7.42 2.23 -0.64
C ILE A 57 8.62 1.72 0.16
N ASN A 58 9.22 2.61 0.97
CA ASN A 58 10.36 2.26 1.82
C ASN A 58 9.99 1.18 2.85
N SER A 59 10.95 0.32 3.20
CA SER A 59 10.82 -0.70 4.25
C SER A 59 10.43 -0.10 5.62
N ASP A 60 10.92 1.10 5.94
CA ASP A 60 10.55 1.87 7.14
C ASP A 60 9.04 2.14 7.23
N PHE A 61 8.34 2.20 6.10
CA PHE A 61 6.88 2.32 6.11
C PHE A 61 6.20 1.07 6.69
N PHE A 62 6.74 -0.12 6.42
CA PHE A 62 6.25 -1.38 6.97
C PHE A 62 6.61 -1.53 8.44
N GLU A 63 7.78 -1.08 8.89
CA GLU A 63 8.14 -1.03 10.31
C GLU A 63 7.22 -0.10 11.11
N LYS A 64 6.86 1.05 10.56
CA LYS A 64 5.87 1.94 11.17
C LYS A 64 4.47 1.33 11.21
N VAL A 65 4.15 0.42 10.29
CA VAL A 65 2.87 -0.31 10.31
C VAL A 65 2.85 -1.31 11.46
N THR A 66 3.94 -2.06 11.67
CA THR A 66 4.03 -3.09 12.72
C THR A 66 4.14 -2.48 14.11
N THR A 67 4.89 -1.38 14.27
CA THR A 67 5.10 -0.72 15.57
C THR A 67 3.81 -0.06 16.11
N ASP A 68 2.99 0.48 15.23
CA ASP A 68 1.72 1.14 15.57
C ASP A 68 0.64 0.13 16.00
N ALA A 69 0.77 -1.15 15.62
CA ALA A 69 -0.12 -2.22 16.09
C ALA A 69 0.21 -2.72 17.51
N THR A 70 1.36 -2.33 18.06
CA THR A 70 1.83 -2.73 19.41
C THR A 70 1.66 -1.64 20.47
N ARG A 71 0.95 -0.54 20.17
CA ARG A 71 0.63 0.55 21.09
C ARG A 71 -0.86 0.65 21.38
#